data_AF-A0A978UZ44-F1
#
_entry.id   AF-A0A978UZ44-F1
#
_cell.length_a   1.000
_cell.length_b   1.000
_cell.length_c   1.000
_cell.angle_alpha   90.00
_cell.angle_beta   90.00
_cell.angle_gamma   90.00
#
_symmetry.space_group_name_H-M   'P 1'
#
loop_
_entity.id
_entity.type
_entity.pdbx_description
1 polymer ?
#
loop_
_entity_poly.entity_id
_entity_poly.type
_entity_poly.pdbx_seq_one_letter_code
_entity_poly.pdbx_strand_id
1 'polypeptide(L)'
;MRMVAGKRYYGDKVMNEEEACQFRDIIKEMVSYAVSNIPGDFLPLFNWIGCNGSYESRIRNLGNRMDQFMQGLVDEHRKRKESENTTIDHLLSLQKSQPDYCYTDQIIKGLVLVSTLFKSVSL
;
A
#
# COMPACT_ATOMS: atom_id res chain seq x y z
N MET A 1 7.25 -1.66 7.18
CA MET A 1 5.97 -2.05 7.81
C MET A 1 5.98 -2.18 9.33
N ARG A 2 7.10 -2.45 10.01
CA ARG A 2 7.09 -2.62 11.47
C ARG A 2 6.47 -1.46 12.27
N MET A 3 6.77 -0.20 11.90
CA MET A 3 6.16 0.97 12.55
C MET A 3 4.72 1.23 12.10
N VAL A 4 4.41 0.87 10.85
CA VAL A 4 3.16 1.26 10.19
C VAL A 4 2.03 0.31 10.58
N ALA A 5 2.28 -0.99 10.56
CA ALA A 5 1.30 -2.05 10.81
C ALA A 5 1.77 -3.09 11.85
N GLY A 6 2.85 -2.81 12.60
CA GLY A 6 3.41 -3.75 13.58
C GLY A 6 4.17 -4.94 12.97
N LYS A 7 4.01 -5.22 11.67
CA LYS A 7 4.47 -6.45 11.02
C LYS A 7 5.82 -6.33 10.28
N ARG A 8 6.53 -7.46 10.20
CA ARG A 8 7.75 -7.62 9.40
C ARG A 8 7.47 -8.53 8.19
N TYR A 9 7.86 -8.07 7.01
CA TYR A 9 7.69 -8.80 5.74
C TYR A 9 9.03 -9.18 5.07
N TYR A 10 10.15 -8.90 5.73
CA TYR A 10 11.51 -9.21 5.28
C TYR A 10 12.35 -9.72 6.46
N GLY A 11 13.31 -10.61 6.16
CA GLY A 11 14.27 -11.20 7.10
C GLY A 11 13.72 -12.35 7.97
N ASP A 12 14.54 -12.90 8.84
CA ASP A 12 14.25 -14.16 9.59
C ASP A 12 13.13 -14.06 10.64
N LYS A 13 12.56 -12.87 10.86
CA LYS A 13 11.49 -12.63 11.85
C LYS A 13 10.14 -12.37 11.20
N VAL A 14 9.89 -12.97 10.04
CA VAL A 14 8.57 -12.95 9.39
C VAL A 14 7.66 -13.95 10.12
N MET A 15 6.52 -13.47 10.60
CA MET A 15 5.57 -14.29 11.35
C MET A 15 4.58 -15.04 10.45
N ASN A 16 4.34 -14.51 9.24
CA ASN A 16 3.48 -15.11 8.24
C ASN A 16 4.14 -14.96 6.86
N GLU A 17 4.70 -16.06 6.36
CA GLU A 17 5.46 -16.05 5.11
C GLU A 17 4.57 -15.87 3.88
N GLU A 18 3.33 -16.36 3.90
CA GLU A 18 2.38 -16.20 2.79
C GLU A 18 1.99 -14.72 2.62
N GLU A 19 1.60 -14.07 3.73
CA GLU A 19 1.29 -12.64 3.74
C GLU A 19 2.51 -11.80 3.34
N ALA A 20 3.71 -12.19 3.79
CA ALA A 20 4.95 -11.52 3.42
C ALA A 20 5.29 -11.70 1.94
N CYS A 21 5.09 -12.88 1.39
CA CYS A 21 5.28 -13.13 -0.03
C CYS A 21 4.35 -12.24 -0.87
N GLN A 22 3.06 -12.21 -0.53
CA GLN A 22 2.08 -11.36 -1.19
C GLN A 22 2.47 -9.87 -1.12
N PHE A 23 2.88 -9.40 0.07
CA PHE A 23 3.34 -8.02 0.24
C PHE A 23 4.56 -7.69 -0.63
N ARG A 24 5.58 -8.56 -0.62
CA ARG A 24 6.81 -8.37 -1.40
C ARG A 24 6.52 -8.34 -2.90
N ASP A 25 5.64 -9.21 -3.37
CA ASP A 25 5.24 -9.24 -4.78
C ASP A 25 4.54 -7.95 -5.20
N ILE A 26 3.59 -7.45 -4.39
CA ILE A 26 2.90 -6.18 -4.66
C ILE A 26 3.89 -5.01 -4.68
N ILE A 27 4.76 -4.90 -3.68
CA ILE A 27 5.74 -3.80 -3.62
C ILE A 27 6.74 -3.87 -4.77
N LYS A 28 7.24 -5.06 -5.11
CA LYS A 28 8.16 -5.24 -6.24
C LYS A 28 7.50 -4.83 -7.55
N GLU A 29 6.25 -5.22 -7.78
CA GLU A 29 5.52 -4.85 -8.99
C GLU A 29 5.23 -3.34 -9.03
N MET A 30 4.81 -2.73 -7.91
CA MET A 30 4.64 -1.27 -7.81
C MET A 30 5.91 -0.49 -8.08
N VAL A 31 7.02 -0.87 -7.45
CA VAL A 31 8.33 -0.22 -7.66
C VAL A 31 8.78 -0.41 -9.10
N SER A 32 8.54 -1.58 -9.71
CA SER A 32 8.88 -1.81 -11.11
C SER A 32 8.16 -0.83 -12.02
N TYR A 33 6.85 -0.57 -11.81
CA TYR A 33 6.12 0.46 -12.55
C TYR A 33 6.57 1.88 -12.19
N ALA A 34 6.89 2.17 -10.93
CA ALA A 34 7.34 3.50 -10.51
C ALA A 34 8.72 3.88 -11.08
N VAL A 35 9.65 2.93 -11.14
CA VAL A 35 11.04 3.13 -11.59
C VAL A 35 11.18 2.97 -13.11
N SER A 36 10.40 2.09 -13.74
CA SER A 36 10.33 2.01 -15.21
C SER A 36 9.72 3.27 -15.85
N ASN A 37 9.10 4.13 -15.03
CA ASN A 37 8.42 5.35 -15.42
C ASN A 37 9.27 6.62 -15.19
N ILE A 38 10.61 6.51 -15.16
CA ILE A 38 11.50 7.67 -15.40
C ILE A 38 12.11 7.60 -16.82
N PRO A 39 11.33 7.68 -17.91
CA PRO A 39 11.73 8.50 -19.04
C PRO A 39 11.29 9.94 -18.72
N GLY A 40 12.20 10.90 -18.82
CA GLY A 40 11.89 12.31 -18.59
C GLY A 40 10.60 12.70 -19.34
N ASP A 41 9.70 13.34 -18.61
CA ASP A 41 8.41 13.82 -19.07
C ASP A 41 7.34 12.76 -19.36
N PHE A 42 6.17 12.99 -18.75
CA PHE A 42 4.89 12.93 -19.44
C PHE A 42 5.02 12.55 -20.92
N LEU A 43 4.59 11.36 -21.32
CA LEU A 43 4.38 11.03 -22.73
C LEU A 43 2.90 11.28 -23.07
N PRO A 44 2.50 12.51 -23.45
CA PRO A 44 1.19 12.77 -24.06
C PRO A 44 0.99 11.99 -25.38
N LEU A 45 2.06 11.36 -25.89
CA LEU A 45 2.07 10.49 -27.07
C LEU A 45 1.53 9.06 -26.81
N PHE A 46 1.47 8.58 -25.56
CA PHE A 46 0.90 7.25 -25.26
C PHE A 46 -0.62 7.19 -25.39
N ASN A 47 -1.30 8.35 -25.36
CA ASN A 47 -2.74 8.44 -25.58
C ASN A 47 -3.12 8.40 -27.07
N TRP A 48 -2.15 8.51 -28.00
CA TRP A 48 -2.42 8.59 -29.45
C TRP A 48 -2.09 7.32 -30.23
N ILE A 49 -1.11 6.52 -29.79
CA ILE A 49 -0.80 5.22 -30.40
C ILE A 49 -1.36 4.15 -29.46
N GLY A 50 -2.47 3.51 -29.87
CA GLY A 50 -3.28 2.57 -29.10
C GLY A 50 -2.55 1.35 -28.55
N CYS A 51 -1.66 1.55 -27.58
CA CYS A 51 -0.99 0.50 -26.84
C CYS A 51 -1.83 0.08 -25.63
N ASN A 52 -2.67 -0.92 -25.88
CA ASN A 52 -2.87 -2.12 -25.06
C ASN A 52 -3.62 -2.01 -23.72
N GLY A 53 -4.90 -2.39 -23.74
CA GLY A 53 -5.69 -2.72 -22.55
C GLY A 53 -5.09 -3.80 -21.62
N SER A 54 -3.99 -4.46 -22.00
CA SER A 54 -3.24 -5.36 -21.12
C SER A 54 -2.42 -4.61 -20.04
N TYR A 55 -1.91 -3.40 -20.32
CA TYR A 55 -1.17 -2.61 -19.32
C TYR A 55 -2.12 -2.01 -18.27
N GLU A 56 -3.20 -1.36 -18.73
CA GLU A 56 -4.24 -0.83 -17.84
C GLU A 56 -4.87 -1.93 -16.97
N SER A 57 -5.13 -3.11 -17.55
CA SER A 57 -5.65 -4.27 -16.83
C SER A 57 -4.67 -4.78 -15.76
N ARG A 58 -3.36 -4.79 -16.06
CA ARG A 58 -2.32 -5.16 -15.08
C ARG A 58 -2.23 -4.16 -13.92
N ILE A 59 -2.23 -2.87 -14.20
CA ILE A 59 -2.24 -1.83 -13.17
C ILE A 59 -3.51 -1.92 -12.33
N ARG A 60 -4.68 -2.11 -12.95
CA ARG A 60 -5.95 -2.29 -12.23
C ARG A 60 -5.90 -3.51 -11.32
N ASN A 61 -5.37 -4.63 -11.81
CA ASN A 61 -5.21 -5.85 -11.01
C ASN A 61 -4.25 -5.63 -9.83
N LEU A 62 -3.13 -4.95 -10.05
CA LEU A 62 -2.18 -4.59 -8.99
C LEU A 62 -2.84 -3.67 -7.94
N GLY A 63 -3.59 -2.67 -8.39
CA GLY A 63 -4.36 -1.77 -7.51
C GLY A 63 -5.36 -2.54 -6.65
N ASN A 64 -6.13 -3.47 -7.24
CA ASN A 64 -7.08 -4.30 -6.51
C ASN A 64 -6.39 -5.20 -5.48
N ARG A 65 -5.28 -5.86 -5.84
CA ARG A 65 -4.49 -6.68 -4.91
C ARG A 65 -3.95 -5.87 -3.74
N MET A 66 -3.45 -4.67 -4.01
CA MET A 66 -2.99 -3.75 -2.96
C MET A 66 -4.14 -3.29 -2.07
N ASP A 67 -5.28 -2.92 -2.64
CA ASP A 67 -6.42 -2.46 -1.86
C ASP A 67 -6.93 -3.55 -0.91
N GLN A 68 -7.04 -4.79 -1.41
CA GLN A 68 -7.41 -5.96 -0.61
C GLN A 68 -6.40 -6.23 0.51
N PHE A 69 -5.11 -6.19 0.20
CA PHE A 69 -4.05 -6.37 1.20
C PHE A 69 -4.14 -5.31 2.30
N MET A 70 -4.28 -4.03 1.92
CA MET A 70 -4.38 -2.92 2.87
C MET A 70 -5.67 -2.96 3.69
N GLN A 71 -6.80 -3.35 3.09
CA GLN A 71 -8.05 -3.54 3.81
C GLN A 71 -7.90 -4.63 4.87
N GLY A 72 -7.24 -5.76 4.53
CA GLY A 72 -6.94 -6.82 5.50
C GLY A 72 -6.17 -6.32 6.71
N LEU A 73 -5.17 -5.44 6.51
CA LEU A 73 -4.42 -4.83 7.61
C LEU A 73 -5.30 -3.91 8.47
N VAL A 74 -6.11 -3.06 7.86
CA VAL A 74 -7.03 -2.16 8.57
C VAL A 74 -8.02 -2.96 9.40
N ASP A 75 -8.61 -4.01 8.83
CA ASP A 75 -9.60 -4.85 9.49
C ASP A 75 -8.98 -5.66 10.64
N GLU A 76 -7.73 -6.12 10.50
CA GLU A 76 -7.00 -6.74 11.60
C GLU A 76 -6.82 -5.78 12.77
N HIS A 77 -6.38 -4.54 12.52
CA HIS A 77 -6.18 -3.54 13.58
C HIS A 77 -7.51 -3.14 14.22
N ARG A 78 -8.62 -3.10 13.46
CA ARG A 78 -9.96 -2.87 14.01
C ARG A 78 -10.43 -3.97 14.97
N LYS A 79 -10.05 -5.22 14.72
CA LYS A 79 -10.44 -6.38 15.53
C LYS A 79 -9.57 -6.58 16.78
N ARG A 80 -8.39 -5.95 16.83
CA ARG A 80 -7.50 -6.04 17.99
C ARG A 80 -8.10 -5.33 19.21
N LYS A 81 -7.89 -5.92 20.38
CA LYS A 81 -8.36 -5.38 21.67
C LYS A 81 -7.43 -4.31 22.24
N GLU A 82 -6.14 -4.37 21.91
CA GLU A 82 -5.09 -3.47 22.39
C GLU A 82 -4.36 -2.84 21.20
N SER A 83 -4.14 -1.52 21.26
CA SER A 83 -3.40 -0.79 20.22
C SER A 83 -1.89 -0.96 20.42
N GLU A 84 -1.14 -1.31 19.38
CA GLU A 84 0.31 -1.51 19.44
C GLU A 84 1.11 -0.24 19.11
N ASN A 85 0.49 0.94 19.25
CA ASN A 85 1.07 2.23 18.87
C ASN A 85 1.59 2.25 17.41
N THR A 86 0.86 1.59 16.50
CA THR A 86 1.18 1.63 15.07
C THR A 86 0.58 2.86 14.40
N THR A 87 1.08 3.22 13.22
CA THR A 87 0.47 4.28 12.41
C THR A 87 -0.99 3.97 12.08
N ILE A 88 -1.33 2.71 11.78
CA ILE A 88 -2.72 2.30 11.52
C ILE A 88 -3.58 2.49 12.76
N ASP A 89 -3.11 2.08 13.95
CA ASP A 89 -3.84 2.28 15.20
C ASP A 89 -4.11 3.75 15.48
N HIS A 90 -3.11 4.61 15.23
CA HIS A 90 -3.26 6.05 15.43
C HIS A 90 -4.28 6.66 14.46
N LEU A 91 -4.20 6.30 13.17
CA LEU A 91 -5.16 6.76 12.16
C LEU A 91 -6.59 6.29 12.44
N LEU A 92 -6.77 5.05 12.92
CA LEU A 92 -8.07 4.53 13.34
C LEU A 92 -8.59 5.22 14.62
N SER A 93 -7.72 5.61 15.54
CA SER A 93 -8.08 6.42 16.71
C SER A 93 -8.57 7.82 16.30
N LEU A 94 -7.90 8.45 15.32
CA LEU A 94 -8.34 9.71 14.73
C LEU A 94 -9.69 9.57 14.02
N GLN A 95 -9.90 8.49 13.27
CA GLN A 95 -11.20 8.17 12.65
C GLN A 95 -12.34 8.12 13.68
N LYS A 96 -12.10 7.56 14.87
CA LYS A 96 -13.11 7.48 15.94
C LYS A 96 -13.34 8.79 16.68
N SER A 97 -12.28 9.58 16.91
CA SER A 97 -12.34 10.80 17.72
C SER A 97 -12.73 12.05 16.91
N GLN A 98 -12.48 12.03 15.60
CA GLN A 98 -12.73 13.15 14.69
C GLN A 98 -13.46 12.67 13.42
N PRO A 99 -14.70 12.17 13.54
CA PRO A 99 -15.44 11.59 12.41
C PRO A 99 -15.69 12.60 11.28
N ASP A 100 -15.75 13.90 11.60
CA ASP A 100 -16.01 14.98 10.63
C ASP A 100 -14.81 15.29 9.72
N TYR A 101 -13.60 14.81 10.06
CA TYR A 101 -12.34 15.17 9.39
C TYR A 101 -11.93 14.22 8.23
N CYS A 102 -12.91 13.50 7.65
CA CYS A 102 -12.71 12.65 6.47
C CYS A 102 -11.60 11.58 6.62
N TYR A 103 -11.41 10.93 7.78
CA TYR A 103 -10.52 9.76 7.89
C TYR A 103 -11.19 8.50 7.30
N THR A 104 -11.53 8.52 6.01
CA THR A 104 -12.07 7.34 5.33
C THR A 104 -11.01 6.25 5.20
N ASP A 105 -11.43 5.00 5.07
CA ASP A 105 -10.52 3.88 4.85
C ASP A 105 -9.61 4.10 3.65
N GLN A 106 -10.10 4.79 2.61
CA GLN A 106 -9.29 5.16 1.45
C GLN A 106 -8.12 6.08 1.82
N ILE A 107 -8.36 7.09 2.67
CA ILE A 107 -7.30 8.02 3.13
C ILE A 107 -6.31 7.29 4.03
N ILE A 108 -6.78 6.45 4.94
CA ILE A 108 -5.91 5.64 5.82
C ILE A 108 -5.01 4.73 4.97
N LYS A 109 -5.60 3.98 4.02
CA LYS A 109 -4.84 3.11 3.11
C LYS A 109 -3.85 3.90 2.26
N GLY A 110 -4.22 5.08 1.77
CA GLY A 110 -3.34 5.97 1.02
C GLY A 110 -2.13 6.46 1.83
N LEU A 111 -2.34 6.92 3.07
CA LEU A 111 -1.26 7.37 3.95
C LEU A 111 -0.29 6.23 4.31
N VAL A 112 -0.83 5.04 4.59
CA VAL A 112 -0.06 3.82 4.84
C VAL A 112 0.78 3.44 3.61
N LEU A 113 0.18 3.50 2.42
CA LEU A 113 0.86 3.21 1.16
C LEU A 113 2.04 4.16 0.92
N VAL A 114 1.81 5.47 1.00
CA VAL A 114 2.85 6.49 0.81
C VAL A 114 3.99 6.30 1.82
N SER A 115 3.65 6.10 3.09
CA SER A 115 4.64 5.85 4.15
C SER A 115 5.49 4.60 3.88
N THR A 116 4.88 3.58 3.25
CA THR A 116 5.55 2.33 2.90
C THR A 116 6.48 2.50 1.70
N LEU A 117 6.00 3.15 0.63
CA LEU A 117 6.75 3.38 -0.59
C LEU A 117 7.94 4.32 -0.36
N PHE A 118 7.75 5.41 0.39
CA PHE A 118 8.83 6.36 0.71
C PHE A 118 10.03 5.65 1.35
N LYS A 119 9.76 4.68 2.23
CA LYS A 119 10.81 3.88 2.89
C LYS A 119 11.45 2.85 1.96
N SER A 120 10.72 2.32 0.98
CA SER A 120 11.22 1.32 0.03
C SER A 120 12.04 1.93 -1.12
N VAL A 121 11.82 3.20 -1.46
CA VAL A 121 12.55 3.92 -2.52
C VAL A 121 13.80 4.65 -1.99
N SER A 122 13.86 4.90 -0.66
CA SER A 122 15.02 5.55 -0.02
C SER A 122 16.14 4.57 0.38
N LEU A 123 16.14 3.35 -0.19
CA LEU A 123 17.14 2.29 -0.03
C LEU A 123 17.65 1.88 -1.42
#